data_AF-A0A6M0J5K4-F1
#
_entry.id   AF-A0A6M0J5K4-F1
#
_cell.length_a   1.000
_cell.length_b   1.000
_cell.length_c   1.000
_cell.angle_alpha   90.00
_cell.angle_beta   90.00
_cell.angle_gamma   90.00
#
_symmetry.space_group_name_H-M   'P 1'
#
loop_
_entity.id
_entity.type
_entity.pdbx_description
1 polymer ?
#
loop_
_entity_poly.entity_id
_entity_poly.type
_entity_poly.pdbx_seq_one_letter_code
_entity_poly.pdbx_strand_id
1 'polypeptide(L)' 'MLPEFYETNLKRELGRAEYLLLKILINLLQSIKTVSIEALATALPIPIFFESRRKKIQRFLSLNYINIEEIW' A
#
# COMPACT_ATOMS: atom_id res chain seq x y z
N MET A 1 11.00 5.52 -7.86
CA MET A 1 9.72 6.15 -8.26
C MET A 1 8.95 5.21 -9.15
N LEU A 2 7.61 5.21 -9.07
CA LEU A 2 6.78 4.47 -10.03
C LEU A 2 6.86 5.16 -11.40
N PRO A 3 6.97 4.40 -12.51
CA PRO A 3 6.85 4.98 -13.84
C PRO A 3 5.51 5.70 -14.04
N GLU A 4 5.49 6.74 -14.87
CA GLU A 4 4.33 7.63 -15.09
C GLU A 4 3.07 6.88 -15.55
N PHE A 5 3.27 5.84 -16.37
CA PHE A 5 2.20 4.94 -16.81
C PHE A 5 1.43 4.34 -15.62
N TYR A 6 2.14 3.76 -14.65
CA TYR A 6 1.53 3.18 -13.46
C TYR A 6 0.90 4.24 -12.56
N GLU A 7 1.52 5.40 -12.42
CA GLU A 7 0.95 6.48 -11.61
C GLU A 7 -0.40 6.94 -12.15
N THR A 8 -0.53 7.07 -13.48
CA THR A 8 -1.77 7.55 -14.11
C THR A 8 -2.91 6.57 -13.93
N ASN A 9 -2.66 5.28 -14.18
CA ASN A 9 -3.68 4.25 -14.03
C ASN A 9 -4.10 4.06 -12.57
N LEU A 10 -3.13 3.94 -11.65
CA LEU A 10 -3.41 3.74 -10.22
C LEU A 10 -4.10 4.95 -9.58
N LYS A 11 -3.83 6.19 -10.03
CA LYS A 11 -4.55 7.39 -9.55
C LYS A 11 -6.00 7.42 -10.01
N ARG A 12 -6.33 6.77 -11.14
CA ARG A 12 -7.70 6.71 -11.67
C ARG A 12 -8.54 5.70 -10.90
N GLU A 13 -7.97 4.52 -10.64
CA GLU A 13 -8.68 3.40 -10.01
C GLU A 13 -8.76 3.52 -8.47
N LEU A 14 -7.75 4.14 -7.85
CA LEU A 14 -7.68 4.27 -6.40
C LEU A 14 -8.14 5.65 -5.93
N GLY A 15 -8.90 5.66 -4.84
CA GLY A 15 -9.16 6.88 -4.10
C GLY A 15 -7.85 7.54 -3.61
N ARG A 16 -7.91 8.83 -3.28
CA ARG A 16 -6.72 9.61 -2.90
C ARG A 16 -5.99 9.01 -1.71
N ALA A 17 -6.71 8.53 -0.70
CA ALA A 17 -6.12 7.98 0.52
C ALA A 17 -5.47 6.62 0.26
N GLU A 18 -6.12 5.79 -0.54
CA GLU A 18 -5.69 4.47 -1.01
C GLU A 18 -4.41 4.58 -1.83
N TYR A 19 -4.38 5.52 -2.78
CA TYR A 19 -3.21 5.77 -3.61
C TYR A 19 -1.99 6.23 -2.78
N LEU A 20 -2.22 7.13 -1.80
CA LEU A 20 -1.15 7.55 -0.89
C LEU A 20 -0.64 6.39 -0.03
N LEU A 21 -1.56 5.56 0.50
CA LEU A 21 -1.19 4.38 1.27
C LEU A 21 -0.39 3.39 0.43
N LEU A 22 -0.79 3.14 -0.83
CA LEU A 22 -0.05 2.31 -1.77
C LEU A 22 1.38 2.83 -1.97
N LYS A 23 1.54 4.14 -2.23
CA LYS A 23 2.86 4.75 -2.39
C LYS A 23 3.74 4.58 -1.15
N ILE A 24 3.18 4.78 0.05
CA ILE A 24 3.91 4.57 1.31
C ILE A 24 4.34 3.10 1.42
N LEU A 25 3.44 2.15 1.17
CA LEU A 25 3.74 0.72 1.28
C LEU A 25 4.81 0.28 0.28
N ILE A 26 4.76 0.75 -0.97
CA ILE A 26 5.79 0.44 -1.98
C ILE A 26 7.16 0.96 -1.52
N ASN A 27 7.23 2.20 -1.02
CA ASN A 27 8.48 2.77 -0.51
C ASN A 27 9.02 1.99 0.71
N LEU A 28 8.15 1.60 1.65
CA LEU A 28 8.53 0.78 2.80
C LEU A 28 9.06 -0.59 2.36
N LEU A 29 8.39 -1.23 1.40
CA LEU A 29 8.81 -2.51 0.85
C LEU A 29 10.18 -2.42 0.18
N GLN A 30 10.42 -1.37 -0.59
CA GLN A 30 11.72 -1.10 -1.23
C GLN A 30 12.83 -0.84 -0.21
N SER A 31 12.52 -0.18 0.91
CA SER A 31 13.48 0.14 1.97
C SER A 31 13.83 -1.07 2.85
N ILE A 32 12.82 -1.81 3.32
CA ILE A 32 13.00 -2.90 4.29
C ILE A 32 13.34 -4.22 3.61
N LYS A 33 12.95 -4.38 2.33
CA LYS A 33 13.16 -5.58 1.50
C LYS A 33 12.59 -6.89 2.09
N THR A 34 11.72 -6.76 3.10
CA THR A 34 11.05 -7.89 3.75
C THR A 34 9.56 -7.81 3.44
N VAL A 35 9.02 -8.88 2.87
CA VAL A 35 7.61 -8.97 2.50
C VAL A 35 6.81 -9.60 3.66
N SER A 36 6.56 -8.81 4.71
CA SER A 36 5.67 -9.23 5.80
C SER A 36 4.80 -8.08 6.31
N ILE A 37 3.58 -8.40 6.73
CA ILE A 37 2.64 -7.41 7.27
C ILE A 37 3.19 -6.82 8.58
N GLU A 38 3.86 -7.63 9.39
CA GLU A 38 4.54 -7.25 10.62
C GLU A 38 5.64 -6.21 10.37
N ALA A 39 6.51 -6.45 9.39
CA ALA A 39 7.60 -5.54 9.06
C ALA A 39 7.05 -4.21 8.53
N LEU A 40 6.06 -4.28 7.62
CA LEU A 40 5.41 -3.09 7.09
C LEU A 40 4.67 -2.32 8.19
N ALA A 41 3.94 -2.98 9.08
CA ALA A 41 3.22 -2.33 10.19
C ALA A 41 4.17 -1.70 11.21
N THR A 42 5.34 -2.30 11.43
CA THR A 42 6.38 -1.76 12.32
C THR A 42 6.91 -0.44 11.78
N ALA A 43 7.23 -0.40 10.47
CA ALA A 43 7.82 0.74 9.81
C ALA A 43 6.81 1.78 9.30
N LEU A 44 5.51 1.47 9.33
CA LEU A 44 4.47 2.40 8.87
C LEU A 44 4.47 3.67 9.75
N PRO A 45 4.70 4.87 9.16
CA PRO A 45 4.91 6.12 9.89
C PRO A 45 3.58 6.76 10.30
N ILE A 46 2.75 6.02 11.03
CA ILE A 46 1.46 6.48 11.54
C ILE A 46 1.45 6.26 13.05
N PRO A 47 1.21 7.30 13.86
CA PRO A 47 1.26 7.21 15.33
C PRO A 47 -0.03 6.58 15.89
N ILE A 48 -0.25 5.30 15.57
CA ILE A 48 -1.36 4.49 16.08
C ILE A 48 -0.84 3.14 16.58
N PHE A 49 -1.67 2.42 17.33
CA PHE A 49 -1.33 1.09 17.82
C PHE A 49 -0.87 0.17 16.68
N PHE A 50 0.13 -0.66 16.98
CA PHE A 50 0.68 -1.63 16.04
C PHE A 50 -0.42 -2.51 15.42
N GLU A 51 -1.34 -3.03 16.24
CA GLU A 51 -2.48 -3.83 15.77
C GLU A 51 -3.39 -3.06 14.81
N SER A 52 -3.59 -1.76 15.05
CA SER A 52 -4.34 -0.90 14.13
C SER A 52 -3.61 -0.72 12.80
N ARG A 53 -2.27 -0.59 12.81
CA ARG A 53 -1.45 -0.55 11.58
C ARG A 53 -1.54 -1.86 10.81
N ARG A 54 -1.40 -3.01 11.49
CA ARG A 54 -1.56 -4.34 10.88
C ARG A 54 -2.93 -4.50 10.22
N LYS A 55 -4.01 -4.22 10.96
CA LYS A 55 -5.38 -4.29 10.43
C LYS A 55 -5.60 -3.35 9.25
N LYS A 56 -5.01 -2.14 9.28
CA LYS A 56 -5.10 -1.18 8.16
C LYS A 56 -4.45 -1.75 6.89
N ILE A 57 -3.25 -2.33 7.01
CA ILE A 57 -2.54 -2.96 5.88
C ILE A 57 -3.32 -4.16 5.36
N GLN A 58 -3.78 -5.04 6.26
CA GLN A 58 -4.60 -6.20 5.89
C GLN A 58 -5.87 -5.78 5.13
N ARG A 59 -6.64 -4.83 5.69
CA ARG A 59 -7.85 -4.31 5.03
C ARG A 59 -7.53 -3.73 3.67
N PHE A 60 -6.43 -2.99 3.53
CA PHE A 60 -6.00 -2.43 2.25
C PHE A 60 -5.72 -3.52 1.22
N LEU A 61 -4.95 -4.55 1.59
CA LEU A 61 -4.60 -5.67 0.70
C LEU A 61 -5.78 -6.59 0.37
N SER A 62 -6.82 -6.59 1.20
CA SER A 62 -8.06 -7.36 0.96
C SER A 62 -9.11 -6.61 0.14
N LEU A 63 -8.81 -5.41 -0.38
CA LEU A 63 -9.76 -4.66 -1.20
C LEU A 63 -9.85 -5.28 -2.60
N ASN A 64 -11.07 -5.57 -3.04
CA ASN A 64 -11.36 -6.31 -4.28
C ASN A 64 -10.90 -5.62 -5.57
N TYR A 65 -10.57 -4.31 -5.55
CA TYR A 65 -10.05 -3.59 -6.72
C TYR A 65 -8.53 -3.74 -6.91
N ILE A 66 -7.83 -4.47 -6.03
CA ILE A 66 -6.45 -4.91 -6.28
C ILE A 66 -6.48 -6.26 -7.01
N ASN A 67 -7.38 -6.41 -7.98
CA ASN A 67 -7.28 -7.49 -8.94
C ASN A 67 -6.30 -7.02 -10.00
N ILE A 68 -5.06 -7.53 -9.96
CA ILE A 68 -4.00 -7.11 -10.89
C ILE A 68 -4.45 -7.32 -12.34
N GLU A 69 -5.28 -8.34 -12.59
CA GLU A 69 -5.86 -8.65 -13.90
C GLU A 69 -6.87 -7.59 -14.38
N GLU A 70 -7.53 -6.87 -13.47
CA GLU A 70 -8.47 -5.79 -13.84
C GLU A 70 -7.79 -4.40 -13.87
N ILE A 71 -6.63 -4.28 -13.24
CA ILE A 71 -5.81 -3.05 -13.27
C ILE A 71 -5.05 -2.92 -14.61
N TRP A 72 -4.82 -4.01 -15.33
CA TRP A 72 -4.10 -4.07 -16.61
C TRP A 72 -5.02 -4.18 -17.81
#